data_AF-A0A328BEZ5-F1
#
_entry.id   AF-A0A328BEZ5-F1
#
_cell.length_a   1.000
_cell.length_b   1.000
_cell.length_c   1.000
_cell.angle_alpha   90.00
_cell.angle_beta   90.00
_cell.angle_gamma   90.00
#
_symmetry.space_group_name_H-M   'P 1'
#
loop_
_entity.id
_entity.type
_entity.pdbx_description
1 polymer ?
#
loop_
_entity_poly.entity_id
_entity_poly.type
_entity_poly.pdbx_seq_one_letter_code
_entity_poly.pdbx_strand_id
1 'polypeptide(L)'
;MGTSGDDTLAVEGGATAIGAGGSDVFVLVSNGLSGDEPERLGVILDYDFSNDALDLGKLGDDAVIVSQDAIKGGARIGIDYDGDGDEDGYVLAYTPGPNGEPAEILPEDDDGGFTILPFPLPTDDGVFTILPYPMPTDGQIILTHAFDVGAAIRALDGWSV
;
A
#
# COMPACT_ATOMS: atom_id res chain seq x y z
N MET A 1 -9.11 7.80 -0.56
CA MET A 1 -8.80 8.99 0.27
C MET A 1 -10.13 9.64 0.64
N GLY A 2 -10.31 9.94 1.91
CA GLY A 2 -11.48 10.62 2.47
C GLY A 2 -11.31 12.13 2.51
N THR A 3 -12.06 12.74 3.42
CA THR A 3 -12.31 14.17 3.60
C THR A 3 -12.16 14.52 5.07
N SER A 4 -12.49 15.75 5.45
CA SER A 4 -12.39 16.19 6.85
C SER A 4 -13.61 15.82 7.71
N GLY A 5 -14.48 14.93 7.24
CA GLY A 5 -15.61 14.41 8.01
C GLY A 5 -15.69 12.90 7.87
N ASP A 6 -16.58 12.28 8.64
CA ASP A 6 -16.72 10.82 8.73
C ASP A 6 -16.96 10.16 7.34
N ASP A 7 -15.97 9.39 6.88
CA ASP A 7 -16.00 8.73 5.58
C ASP A 7 -16.10 7.20 5.70
N THR A 8 -16.55 6.58 4.61
CA THR A 8 -16.47 5.12 4.43
C THR A 8 -15.66 4.83 3.18
N LEU A 9 -14.51 4.20 3.35
CA LEU A 9 -13.50 4.03 2.31
C LEU A 9 -13.23 2.55 2.07
N ALA A 10 -13.42 2.09 0.83
CA ALA A 10 -12.99 0.76 0.44
C ALA A 10 -11.46 0.71 0.30
N VAL A 11 -10.84 -0.29 0.95
CA VAL A 11 -9.42 -0.59 0.86
C VAL A 11 -9.29 -1.91 0.13
N GLU A 12 -9.12 -1.82 -1.18
CA GLU A 12 -9.07 -2.98 -2.06
C GLU A 12 -7.63 -3.47 -2.19
N GLY A 13 -7.39 -4.72 -1.80
CA GLY A 13 -6.28 -5.49 -2.36
C GLY A 13 -4.88 -4.95 -2.06
N GLY A 14 -4.66 -4.43 -0.85
CA GLY A 14 -3.37 -3.88 -0.45
C GLY A 14 -3.19 -2.40 -0.79
N ALA A 15 -4.25 -1.70 -1.21
CA ALA A 15 -4.22 -0.28 -1.50
C ALA A 15 -3.86 0.58 -0.28
N THR A 16 -3.36 1.79 -0.56
CA THR A 16 -3.14 2.81 0.44
C THR A 16 -4.39 3.68 0.61
N ALA A 17 -4.83 3.84 1.86
CA ALA A 17 -5.95 4.69 2.25
C ALA A 17 -5.50 5.79 3.21
N ILE A 18 -6.27 6.88 3.17
CA ILE A 18 -6.11 8.08 3.98
C ILE A 18 -7.54 8.49 4.32
N GLY A 19 -7.89 8.51 5.60
CA GLY A 19 -9.21 8.96 6.10
C GLY A 19 -9.35 10.48 6.08
N ALA A 20 -8.26 11.14 6.46
CA ALA A 20 -8.07 12.54 6.79
C ALA A 20 -8.61 12.91 8.19
N GLY A 21 -9.79 13.49 8.30
CA GLY A 21 -10.31 13.90 9.60
C GLY A 21 -11.73 13.44 9.80
N GLY A 22 -12.12 13.14 11.03
CA GLY A 22 -13.44 12.56 11.33
C GLY A 22 -13.29 11.20 11.99
N SER A 23 -14.40 10.48 12.09
CA SER A 23 -14.44 9.06 12.45
C SER A 23 -14.61 8.23 11.18
N ASP A 24 -13.52 7.66 10.67
CA ASP A 24 -13.54 6.98 9.37
C ASP A 24 -13.73 5.47 9.49
N VAL A 25 -14.40 4.88 8.51
CA VAL A 25 -14.60 3.44 8.38
C VAL A 25 -13.87 2.92 7.15
N PHE A 26 -12.88 2.06 7.36
CA PHE A 26 -12.10 1.44 6.30
C PHE A 26 -12.64 0.03 6.02
N VAL A 27 -13.33 -0.14 4.89
CA VAL A 27 -13.92 -1.40 4.44
C VAL A 27 -12.85 -2.23 3.74
N LEU A 28 -12.44 -3.32 4.35
CA LEU A 28 -11.35 -4.16 3.84
C LEU A 28 -11.85 -5.15 2.80
N VAL A 29 -11.19 -5.23 1.65
CA VAL A 29 -11.55 -6.15 0.57
C VAL A 29 -10.32 -6.97 0.17
N SER A 30 -10.42 -8.29 0.33
CA SER A 30 -9.40 -9.24 -0.14
C SER A 30 -9.43 -9.35 -1.67
N ASN A 31 -8.26 -9.52 -2.29
CA ASN A 31 -8.14 -9.89 -3.70
C ASN A 31 -8.26 -11.40 -3.95
N GLY A 32 -8.45 -12.21 -2.90
CA GLY A 32 -8.44 -13.67 -2.97
C GLY A 32 -7.07 -14.23 -3.34
N LEU A 33 -5.99 -13.55 -2.94
CA LEU A 33 -4.63 -14.04 -3.15
C LEU A 33 -4.36 -15.19 -2.18
N SER A 34 -4.70 -16.41 -2.58
CA SER A 34 -4.38 -17.62 -1.83
C SER A 34 -2.90 -17.96 -2.01
N GLY A 35 -2.07 -17.50 -1.08
CA GLY A 35 -0.67 -17.93 -0.93
C GLY A 35 -0.46 -18.60 0.43
N ASP A 36 0.73 -19.17 0.65
CA ASP A 36 1.12 -19.70 1.97
C ASP A 36 1.41 -18.58 3.00
N GLU A 37 1.32 -17.31 2.60
CA GLU A 37 1.57 -16.13 3.43
C GLU A 37 0.32 -15.26 3.57
N PRO A 38 0.11 -14.60 4.72
CA PRO A 38 -1.03 -13.71 4.94
C PRO A 38 -1.09 -12.57 3.92
N GLU A 39 -2.27 -12.30 3.37
CA GLU A 39 -2.50 -11.23 2.39
C GLU A 39 -2.37 -9.84 3.04
N ARG A 40 -1.62 -8.92 2.42
CA ARG A 40 -1.69 -7.51 2.80
C ARG A 40 -2.97 -6.88 2.25
N LEU A 41 -3.97 -6.68 3.10
CA LEU A 41 -5.27 -6.12 2.76
C LEU A 41 -5.22 -4.61 2.52
N GLY A 42 -4.30 -3.89 3.17
CA GLY A 42 -4.19 -2.45 2.99
C GLY A 42 -3.10 -1.77 3.81
N VAL A 43 -2.87 -0.50 3.50
CA VAL A 43 -2.06 0.42 4.28
C VAL A 43 -2.89 1.68 4.56
N ILE A 44 -3.02 2.08 5.82
CA ILE A 44 -3.71 3.31 6.22
C ILE A 44 -2.68 4.24 6.85
N LEU A 45 -2.60 5.47 6.38
CA LEU A 45 -1.52 6.39 6.78
C LEU A 45 -1.88 7.32 7.94
N ASP A 46 -3.14 7.41 8.32
CA ASP A 46 -3.65 8.37 9.31
C ASP A 46 -4.71 7.76 10.21
N TYR A 47 -4.56 6.47 10.54
CA TYR A 47 -5.50 5.73 11.35
C TYR A 47 -5.52 6.25 12.81
N ASP A 48 -6.67 6.78 13.23
CA ASP A 48 -6.94 7.10 14.63
C ASP A 48 -7.50 5.87 15.35
N PHE A 49 -6.64 5.18 16.10
CA PHE A 49 -7.02 3.99 16.89
C PHE A 49 -8.13 4.23 17.92
N SER A 50 -8.46 5.48 18.24
CA SER A 50 -9.53 5.83 19.18
C SER A 50 -10.86 6.17 18.51
N ASN A 51 -10.85 6.45 17.20
CA ASN A 51 -12.00 7.02 16.52
C ASN A 51 -12.37 6.33 15.20
N ASP A 52 -11.39 5.75 14.50
CA ASP A 52 -11.58 5.02 13.25
C ASP A 52 -11.89 3.55 13.48
N ALA A 53 -12.51 2.93 12.47
CA ALA A 53 -12.88 1.54 12.49
C ALA A 53 -12.46 0.80 11.21
N LEU A 54 -12.16 -0.48 11.37
CA LEU A 54 -12.06 -1.43 10.27
C LEU A 54 -13.39 -2.16 10.10
N ASP A 55 -13.94 -2.17 8.89
CA ASP A 55 -15.09 -2.98 8.52
C ASP A 55 -14.61 -4.24 7.78
N LEU A 56 -14.82 -5.39 8.42
CA LEU A 56 -14.43 -6.71 7.92
C LEU A 56 -15.56 -7.40 7.13
N GLY A 57 -16.73 -6.79 7.00
CA GLY A 57 -17.94 -7.44 6.44
C GLY A 57 -17.83 -7.81 4.96
N LYS A 58 -16.75 -7.45 4.28
CA LYS A 58 -16.43 -7.88 2.91
C LYS A 58 -15.44 -9.04 2.85
N LEU A 59 -14.84 -9.43 3.96
CA LEU A 59 -13.90 -10.55 4.06
C LEU A 59 -14.61 -11.88 4.36
N GLY A 60 -15.65 -11.86 5.20
CA GLY A 60 -16.43 -13.04 5.55
C GLY A 60 -17.28 -12.81 6.79
N ASP A 61 -18.28 -13.69 7.01
CA ASP A 61 -19.11 -13.64 8.23
C ASP A 61 -18.33 -14.06 9.49
N ASP A 62 -17.27 -14.85 9.31
CA ASP A 62 -16.39 -15.33 10.37
C ASP A 62 -15.18 -14.42 10.60
N ALA A 63 -15.09 -13.28 9.89
CA ALA A 63 -13.91 -12.43 9.92
C ALA A 63 -13.71 -11.71 11.25
N VAL A 64 -12.51 -11.87 11.83
CA VAL A 64 -12.14 -11.36 13.16
C VAL A 64 -10.71 -10.85 13.19
N ILE A 65 -10.45 -9.85 14.04
CA ILE A 65 -9.09 -9.41 14.36
C ILE A 65 -8.47 -10.42 15.32
N VAL A 66 -7.33 -10.99 14.95
CA VAL A 66 -6.59 -11.99 15.74
C VAL A 66 -5.32 -11.44 16.37
N SER A 67 -4.74 -10.38 15.79
CA SER A 67 -3.52 -9.76 16.31
C SER A 67 -3.52 -8.24 16.10
N GLN A 68 -2.82 -7.54 16.98
CA GLN A 68 -2.52 -6.12 16.85
C GLN A 68 -1.11 -5.86 17.41
N ASP A 69 -0.13 -5.98 16.55
CA ASP A 69 1.28 -5.83 16.90
C ASP A 69 1.73 -4.39 16.67
N ALA A 70 2.29 -3.77 17.71
CA ALA A 70 2.83 -2.41 17.60
C ALA A 70 4.03 -2.40 16.64
N ILE A 71 3.98 -1.49 15.66
CA ILE A 71 5.09 -1.20 14.76
C ILE A 71 5.50 0.27 14.92
N LYS A 72 6.62 0.66 14.33
CA LYS A 72 7.06 2.05 14.36
C LYS A 72 6.02 2.93 13.66
N GLY A 73 5.45 3.88 14.40
CA GLY A 73 4.45 4.81 13.90
C GLY A 73 3.05 4.22 13.70
N GLY A 74 2.75 3.02 14.21
CA GLY A 74 1.45 2.39 13.97
C GLY A 74 1.27 1.00 14.58
N ALA A 75 0.41 0.21 13.96
CA ALA A 75 0.21 -1.20 14.25
C ALA A 75 0.07 -2.03 12.97
N ARG A 76 0.49 -3.29 13.05
CA ARG A 76 0.11 -4.35 12.12
C ARG A 76 -1.08 -5.09 12.72
N ILE A 77 -2.22 -5.08 12.04
CA ILE A 77 -3.47 -5.67 12.50
C ILE A 77 -3.71 -6.93 11.67
N GLY A 78 -3.64 -8.11 12.31
CA GLY A 78 -3.89 -9.40 11.68
C GLY A 78 -5.35 -9.81 11.76
N ILE A 79 -5.83 -10.44 10.70
CA ILE A 79 -7.22 -10.82 10.47
C ILE A 79 -7.26 -12.28 10.03
N ASP A 80 -8.13 -13.03 10.68
CA ASP A 80 -8.60 -14.35 10.28
C ASP A 80 -9.97 -14.14 9.63
N TYR A 81 -10.14 -14.50 8.36
CA TYR A 81 -11.41 -14.34 7.64
C TYR A 81 -12.17 -15.65 7.42
N ASP A 82 -11.55 -16.81 7.61
CA ASP A 82 -12.17 -18.12 7.41
C ASP A 82 -12.53 -18.86 8.72
N GLY A 83 -12.10 -18.33 9.87
CA GLY A 83 -12.45 -18.76 11.21
C GLY A 83 -11.62 -19.95 11.73
N ASP A 84 -10.49 -20.27 11.09
CA ASP A 84 -9.61 -21.37 11.52
C ASP A 84 -8.68 -20.99 12.70
N GLY A 85 -8.60 -19.69 13.03
CA GLY A 85 -7.78 -19.11 14.09
C GLY A 85 -6.37 -18.72 13.68
N ASP A 86 -5.96 -19.02 12.43
CA ASP A 86 -4.72 -18.59 11.83
C ASP A 86 -4.91 -17.26 11.09
N GLU A 87 -3.81 -16.53 10.88
CA GLU A 87 -3.88 -15.23 10.21
C GLU A 87 -3.93 -15.40 8.69
N ASP A 88 -5.01 -14.94 8.08
CA ASP A 88 -5.18 -14.98 6.63
C ASP A 88 -4.74 -13.69 5.93
N GLY A 89 -4.82 -12.56 6.64
CA GLY A 89 -4.48 -11.26 6.09
C GLY A 89 -4.17 -10.22 7.15
N TYR A 90 -3.63 -9.08 6.73
CA TYR A 90 -3.27 -8.00 7.64
C TYR A 90 -3.38 -6.61 7.02
N VAL A 91 -3.53 -5.61 7.89
CA VAL A 91 -3.49 -4.19 7.57
C VAL A 91 -2.33 -3.53 8.30
N LEU A 92 -1.62 -2.63 7.62
CA LEU A 92 -0.68 -1.71 8.26
C LEU A 92 -1.40 -0.39 8.54
N ALA A 93 -1.64 -0.07 9.80
CA ALA A 93 -2.32 1.13 10.23
C ALA A 93 -1.35 2.07 10.94
N TYR A 94 -0.98 3.17 10.29
CA TYR A 94 -0.10 4.18 10.84
C TYR A 94 -0.89 5.31 11.47
N THR A 95 -0.44 5.79 12.62
CA THR A 95 -1.00 6.98 13.27
C THR A 95 -0.66 8.21 12.44
N PRO A 96 -1.54 9.24 12.44
CA PRO A 96 -1.25 10.51 11.80
C PRO A 96 0.08 11.11 12.27
N GLY A 97 0.72 11.87 11.38
CA GLY A 97 1.89 12.67 11.72
C GLY A 97 1.56 13.78 12.75
N PRO A 98 2.57 14.49 13.27
CA PRO A 98 2.42 15.45 14.37
C PRO A 98 1.39 16.56 14.17
N ASN A 99 1.02 16.85 12.92
CA ASN A 99 0.07 17.89 12.55
C ASN A 99 -1.24 17.33 11.95
N GLY A 100 -1.50 16.03 12.10
CA GLY A 100 -2.67 15.36 11.49
C GLY A 100 -2.50 15.06 9.99
N GLU A 101 -1.30 15.25 9.46
CA GLU A 101 -0.95 14.86 8.09
C GLU A 101 -0.82 13.33 8.01
N PRO A 102 -0.99 12.71 6.82
CA PRO A 102 -0.68 11.29 6.63
C PRO A 102 0.74 10.95 7.07
N ALA A 103 0.93 9.76 7.63
CA ALA A 103 2.23 9.26 8.05
C ALA A 103 3.22 9.20 6.88
N GLU A 104 4.42 9.73 7.11
CA GLU A 104 5.55 9.52 6.23
C GLU A 104 6.17 8.16 6.51
N ILE A 105 6.01 7.22 5.57
CA ILE A 105 6.72 5.94 5.62
C ILE A 105 8.15 6.20 5.15
N LEU A 106 9.07 6.39 6.10
CA LEU A 106 10.49 6.52 5.80
C LEU A 106 11.08 5.14 5.47
N PRO A 107 11.91 5.02 4.42
CA PRO A 107 12.44 3.74 3.93
C PRO A 107 13.44 3.04 4.87
N GLU A 108 13.55 3.47 6.13
CA GLU A 108 14.41 2.82 7.13
C GLU A 108 13.78 1.55 7.73
N ASP A 109 12.56 1.22 7.34
CA ASP A 109 11.79 0.11 7.92
C ASP A 109 11.73 -1.13 7.01
N ASP A 110 12.58 -1.23 5.97
CA ASP A 110 12.66 -2.40 5.09
C ASP A 110 14.12 -2.75 4.72
N ASP A 111 14.55 -3.97 5.04
CA ASP A 111 15.83 -4.60 4.65
C ASP A 111 15.88 -4.88 3.12
N GLY A 112 15.55 -3.88 2.30
CA GLY A 112 15.42 -4.03 0.84
C GLY A 112 14.88 -2.79 0.10
N GLY A 113 15.15 -1.59 0.62
CA GLY A 113 14.52 -0.35 0.16
C GLY A 113 14.59 -0.05 -1.35
N PHE A 114 13.47 0.44 -1.89
CA PHE A 114 13.46 1.31 -3.06
C PHE A 114 12.89 2.67 -2.69
N THR A 115 13.59 3.74 -3.07
CA THR A 115 13.16 5.12 -2.84
C THR A 115 12.51 5.66 -4.11
N ILE A 116 11.21 5.96 -4.06
CA ILE A 116 10.58 6.85 -5.03
C ILE A 116 10.70 8.26 -4.45
N LEU A 117 11.63 9.07 -4.98
CA LEU A 117 11.68 10.49 -4.65
C LEU A 117 10.44 11.19 -5.23
N PRO A 118 9.64 11.91 -4.44
CA PRO A 118 8.61 12.75 -5.00
C PRO A 118 9.28 14.00 -5.59
N PHE A 119 9.05 14.19 -6.89
CA PHE A 119 9.37 15.34 -7.74
C PHE A 119 10.75 15.34 -8.43
N PRO A 120 10.77 15.38 -9.79
CA PRO A 120 11.98 15.70 -10.52
C PRO A 120 12.39 17.15 -10.23
N LEU A 121 13.68 17.36 -9.99
CA LEU A 121 14.26 18.70 -10.02
C LEU A 121 14.03 19.29 -11.42
N PRO A 122 13.78 20.61 -11.56
CA PRO A 122 13.40 21.25 -12.83
C PRO A 122 14.44 21.18 -13.97
N THR A 123 15.54 20.46 -13.77
CA THR A 123 16.67 20.33 -14.70
C THR A 123 16.90 18.90 -15.18
N ASP A 124 16.02 17.95 -14.86
CA ASP A 124 16.18 16.55 -15.23
C ASP A 124 15.27 16.16 -16.41
N ASP A 125 15.86 15.68 -17.49
CA ASP A 125 15.31 15.46 -18.83
C ASP A 125 14.39 14.22 -18.92
N GLY A 126 13.74 13.86 -17.81
CA GLY A 126 12.77 12.77 -17.75
C GLY A 126 13.39 11.39 -17.95
N VAL A 127 14.71 11.26 -17.81
CA VAL A 127 15.43 9.99 -17.90
C VAL A 127 15.56 9.37 -16.51
N PHE A 128 14.83 8.28 -16.28
CA PHE A 128 14.97 7.47 -15.07
C PHE A 128 16.27 6.66 -15.15
N THR A 129 17.24 6.97 -14.29
CA THR A 129 18.46 6.18 -14.18
C THR A 129 18.33 5.22 -13.00
N ILE A 130 18.05 3.94 -13.27
CA ILE A 130 18.19 2.88 -12.28
C ILE A 130 19.68 2.60 -12.12
N LEU A 131 20.30 3.12 -11.07
CA LEU A 131 21.67 2.76 -10.71
C LEU A 131 21.63 1.71 -9.59
N PRO A 132 21.93 0.43 -9.88
CA PRO A 132 22.11 -0.55 -8.81
C PRO A 132 23.38 -0.21 -8.01
N TYR A 133 23.28 -0.08 -6.69
CA TYR A 133 24.44 -0.14 -5.81
C TYR A 133 24.10 -0.95 -4.54
N PRO A 134 25.00 -1.83 -4.04
CA PRO A 134 26.42 -1.95 -4.38
C PRO A 134 26.73 -3.01 -5.45
N MET A 135 27.71 -2.71 -6.30
CA MET A 135 28.22 -3.63 -7.34
C MET A 135 28.60 -5.00 -6.74
N PRO A 136 27.90 -6.09 -7.09
CA PRO A 136 28.51 -7.41 -7.04
C PRO A 136 29.47 -7.49 -8.23
N THR A 137 30.73 -7.75 -7.91
CA THR A 137 31.63 -8.35 -8.88
C THR A 137 30.96 -9.65 -9.35
N ASP A 138 30.77 -9.79 -10.66
CA ASP A 138 30.17 -10.93 -11.38
C ASP A 138 28.75 -11.38 -10.98
N GLY A 139 27.80 -11.04 -11.84
CA GLY A 139 26.46 -11.63 -11.84
C GLY A 139 25.50 -10.90 -12.76
N GLN A 140 25.38 -11.38 -14.00
CA GLN A 140 24.47 -10.88 -15.02
C GLN A 140 23.01 -10.87 -14.51
N ILE A 141 22.37 -9.70 -14.43
CA ILE A 141 20.91 -9.62 -14.23
C ILE A 141 20.25 -9.70 -15.61
N ILE A 142 19.56 -10.82 -15.88
CA ILE A 142 18.68 -10.97 -17.04
C ILE A 142 17.27 -10.62 -16.59
N LEU A 143 16.74 -9.49 -17.06
CA LEU A 143 15.32 -9.12 -16.91
C LEU A 143 14.52 -9.79 -18.03
N THR A 144 13.82 -10.88 -17.74
CA THR A 144 13.04 -11.65 -18.74
C THR A 144 11.56 -11.25 -18.87
N HIS A 145 11.07 -10.21 -18.18
CA HIS A 145 9.70 -9.74 -18.39
C HIS A 145 9.65 -8.23 -18.52
N ALA A 146 9.46 -7.75 -19.75
CA ALA A 146 9.20 -6.36 -20.06
C ALA A 146 7.81 -5.98 -19.52
N PHE A 147 7.77 -5.02 -18.60
CA PHE A 147 6.52 -4.34 -18.24
C PHE A 147 6.19 -3.34 -19.36
N ASP A 148 5.09 -3.59 -20.06
CA ASP A 148 4.56 -2.73 -21.11
C ASP A 148 3.65 -1.67 -20.46
N VAL A 149 4.20 -0.48 -20.20
CA VAL A 149 3.43 0.68 -19.74
C VAL A 149 2.96 1.46 -20.97
N GLY A 150 1.85 1.01 -21.56
CA GLY A 150 1.34 1.53 -22.82
C GLY A 150 -0.17 1.55 -22.95
N ALA A 151 -0.91 2.01 -21.93
CA ALA A 151 -2.36 2.22 -22.07
C ALA A 151 -2.65 3.61 -22.69
N ALA A 152 -2.82 3.68 -24.01
CA ALA A 152 -3.89 4.45 -24.67
C ALA A 152 -3.74 4.42 -26.20
N ILE A 153 -4.56 3.57 -26.83
CA ILE A 153 -4.86 3.58 -28.25
C ILE A 153 -5.56 4.91 -28.59
N ARG A 154 -4.99 5.71 -29.50
CA ARG A 154 -5.62 6.38 -30.68
C ARG A 154 -4.96 7.72 -31.02
N ALA A 155 -4.03 7.69 -31.96
CA ALA A 155 -4.01 8.58 -33.14
C ALA A 155 -2.91 8.11 -34.11
N LEU A 156 -3.07 6.91 -34.65
CA LEU A 156 -2.48 6.58 -35.95
C LEU A 156 -3.36 7.27 -37.00
N ASP A 157 -2.85 8.32 -37.63
CA ASP A 157 -2.75 8.35 -39.09
C ASP A 157 -1.96 9.58 -39.58
N GLY A 158 -0.83 9.31 -40.21
CA GLY A 158 -0.35 10.11 -41.34
C GLY A 158 0.86 11.01 -41.09
N TRP A 159 2.07 10.46 -41.13
CA TRP A 159 3.16 11.13 -41.85
C TRP A 159 4.15 10.11 -42.43
N SER A 160 4.16 10.01 -43.76
CA SER A 160 5.31 9.52 -44.55
C SER A 160 6.40 10.59 -44.53
N VAL A 161 7.65 10.16 -44.40
CA VAL A 161 8.87 10.96 -44.67
C VAL A 161 8.76 11.88 -45.88
#